data_AF-A0A4P5QPK0-F1
#
_entry.id   AF-A0A4P5QPK0-F1
#
_cell.length_a   1.000
_cell.length_b   1.000
_cell.length_c   1.000
_cell.angle_alpha   90.00
_cell.angle_beta   90.00
_cell.angle_gamma   90.00
#
_symmetry.space_group_name_H-M   'P 1'
#
loop_
_entity.id
_entity.type
_entity.pdbx_description
1 polymer ?
#
loop_
_entity_poly.entity_id
_entity_poly.type
_entity_poly.pdbx_seq_one_letter_code
_entity_poly.pdbx_strand_id
1 'polypeptide(L)'
;MKALIAILFLVLCTTQAGAAERVTLYARLTEDLAVELTDGSKWAMEKGDCFPVVAYKESQTKLILRLASTNFVVASQHAAIVNEKDTPAAIERYRGTLQVYIEGFSARWKARAEAAAKK
;
A
#
# COMPACT_ATOMS: atom_id res chain seq x y z
N MET A 1 -51.53 -5.27 -26.16
CA MET A 1 -50.98 -4.21 -25.29
C MET A 1 -50.45 -4.73 -23.94
N LYS A 2 -49.83 -5.92 -23.89
CA LYS A 2 -49.21 -6.47 -22.66
C LYS A 2 -47.69 -6.58 -22.76
N ALA A 3 -47.16 -6.65 -23.99
CA ALA A 3 -45.72 -6.76 -24.27
C ALA A 3 -44.95 -5.44 -24.05
N LEU A 4 -45.60 -4.27 -24.12
CA LEU A 4 -44.92 -2.98 -23.98
C LEU A 4 -44.54 -2.64 -22.52
N ILE A 5 -45.28 -3.19 -21.54
CA ILE A 5 -45.06 -2.94 -20.11
C ILE A 5 -43.88 -3.77 -19.58
N ALA A 6 -43.63 -4.96 -20.16
CA ALA A 6 -42.54 -5.84 -19.73
C ALA A 6 -41.15 -5.27 -20.09
N ILE A 7 -41.04 -4.49 -21.18
CA ILE A 7 -39.78 -3.90 -21.61
C ILE A 7 -39.39 -2.70 -20.73
N LEU A 8 -40.37 -1.97 -20.19
CA LEU A 8 -40.11 -0.82 -19.31
C LEU A 8 -39.54 -1.26 -17.94
N PHE A 9 -39.86 -2.47 -17.47
CA PHE A 9 -39.36 -2.99 -16.19
C PHE A 9 -37.92 -3.51 -16.24
N LEU A 10 -37.43 -3.88 -17.43
CA LEU A 10 -36.07 -4.41 -17.63
C LEU A 10 -34.98 -3.34 -17.68
N VAL A 11 -35.36 -2.06 -17.87
CA VAL A 11 -34.40 -0.94 -17.96
C VAL A 11 -34.09 -0.32 -16.58
N LEU A 12 -34.92 -0.56 -15.56
CA LEU A 12 -34.70 -0.01 -14.21
C LEU A 12 -33.76 -0.84 -13.32
N CYS A 13 -33.34 -2.03 -13.77
CA CYS A 13 -32.42 -2.88 -13.00
C CYS A 13 -30.93 -2.67 -13.30
N THR A 14 -30.56 -1.67 -14.11
CA THR A 14 -29.16 -1.19 -14.13
C THR A 14 -28.93 -0.31 -12.92
N THR A 15 -29.04 -0.88 -11.72
CA THR A 15 -28.39 -0.30 -10.56
C THR A 15 -26.92 -0.24 -10.91
N GLN A 16 -26.46 0.98 -11.17
CA GLN A 16 -25.07 1.37 -11.15
C GLN A 16 -24.44 0.63 -9.98
N ALA A 17 -23.61 -0.37 -10.27
CA ALA A 17 -22.74 -0.97 -9.29
C ALA A 17 -21.90 0.20 -8.80
N GLY A 18 -22.37 0.83 -7.70
CA GLY A 18 -21.74 1.99 -7.13
C GLY A 18 -20.28 1.64 -7.03
N ALA A 19 -19.42 2.48 -7.60
CA ALA A 19 -17.99 2.34 -7.43
C ALA A 19 -17.76 2.29 -5.93
N ALA A 20 -17.63 1.08 -5.39
CA ALA A 20 -17.45 0.87 -3.97
C ALA A 20 -16.20 1.66 -3.63
N GLU A 21 -16.37 2.72 -2.85
CA GLU A 21 -15.27 3.58 -2.45
C GLU A 21 -14.19 2.66 -1.90
N ARG A 22 -13.04 2.61 -2.59
CA ARG A 22 -11.97 1.70 -2.22
C ARG A 22 -11.42 2.17 -0.88
N VAL A 23 -11.87 1.52 0.19
CA VAL A 23 -11.33 1.75 1.54
C VAL A 23 -9.92 1.19 1.54
N THR A 24 -8.94 2.08 1.48
CA THR A 24 -7.53 1.71 1.66
C THR A 24 -7.23 1.67 3.15
N LEU A 25 -6.80 0.50 3.64
CA LEU A 25 -6.30 0.37 5.00
C LEU A 25 -4.80 0.61 5.02
N TYR A 26 -4.33 1.28 6.07
CA TYR A 26 -2.91 1.49 6.32
C TYR A 26 -2.51 0.79 7.61
N ALA A 27 -1.27 0.32 7.66
CA ALA A 27 -0.63 -0.21 8.84
C ALA A 27 0.39 0.81 9.34
N ARG A 28 0.19 1.30 10.57
CA ARG A 28 1.14 2.17 11.27
C ARG A 28 2.01 1.33 12.18
N LEU A 29 3.32 1.36 11.97
CA LEU A 29 4.27 0.62 12.81
C LEU A 29 4.26 1.15 14.24
N THR A 30 4.30 0.24 15.21
CA THR A 30 4.30 0.57 16.64
C THR A 30 5.70 0.61 17.26
N GLU A 31 6.70 0.16 16.52
CA GLU A 31 8.12 0.12 16.87
C GLU A 31 9.01 0.19 15.63
N ASP A 32 10.30 0.42 15.84
CA ASP A 32 11.30 0.42 14.78
C ASP A 32 11.56 -1.00 14.29
N LEU A 33 11.63 -1.22 12.98
CA LEU A 33 11.78 -2.54 12.39
C LEU A 33 12.76 -2.53 11.23
N ALA A 34 13.61 -3.55 11.15
CA ALA A 34 14.36 -3.86 9.94
C ALA A 34 13.59 -4.91 9.14
N VAL A 35 13.11 -4.54 7.95
CA VAL A 35 12.35 -5.42 7.06
C VAL A 35 13.13 -5.72 5.79
N GLU A 36 12.95 -6.93 5.27
CA GLU A 36 13.42 -7.31 3.94
C GLU A 36 12.27 -7.15 2.94
N LEU A 37 12.54 -6.36 1.90
CA LEU A 37 11.60 -6.09 0.81
C LEU A 37 11.66 -7.23 -0.22
N THR A 38 10.62 -7.38 -1.04
CA THR A 38 10.56 -8.43 -2.08
C THR A 38 11.66 -8.35 -3.14
N ASP A 39 12.36 -7.21 -3.24
CA ASP A 39 13.50 -7.03 -4.13
C ASP A 39 14.86 -7.40 -3.48
N GLY A 40 14.84 -7.95 -2.27
CA GLY A 40 16.01 -8.33 -1.48
C GLY A 40 16.68 -7.17 -0.74
N SER A 41 16.15 -5.95 -0.85
CA SER A 41 16.66 -4.80 -0.10
C SER A 41 16.26 -4.90 1.37
N LYS A 42 17.18 -4.57 2.28
CA LYS A 42 16.85 -4.37 3.70
C LYS A 42 16.58 -2.90 3.96
N TRP A 43 15.51 -2.61 4.67
CA TRP A 43 15.09 -1.26 5.00
C TRP A 43 14.82 -1.13 6.50
N ALA A 44 15.39 -0.10 7.12
CA ALA A 44 15.07 0.29 8.48
C ALA A 44 13.87 1.22 8.45
N MET A 45 12.78 0.81 9.09
CA MET A 45 11.54 1.57 9.25
C MET A 45 11.44 2.07 10.67
N GLU A 46 10.87 3.25 10.82
CA GLU A 46 10.74 3.91 12.10
C GLU A 46 9.33 3.70 12.67
N LYS A 47 9.25 3.73 13.99
CA LYS A 47 7.98 3.74 14.71
C LYS A 47 7.11 4.89 14.21
N GLY A 48 5.89 4.55 13.82
CA GLY A 48 4.93 5.51 13.32
C GLY A 48 4.94 5.68 11.80
N ASP A 49 5.86 5.04 11.08
CA ASP A 49 5.76 4.89 9.64
C ASP A 49 4.47 4.17 9.27
N CYS A 50 3.86 4.59 8.16
CA CYS A 50 2.57 4.11 7.72
C CYS A 50 2.66 3.57 6.30
N PHE A 51 2.14 2.37 6.09
CA PHE A 51 2.19 1.71 4.78
C PHE A 51 0.82 1.14 4.42
N PRO A 52 0.42 1.20 3.15
CA PRO A 52 -0.83 0.59 2.71
C PRO A 52 -0.79 -0.93 2.90
N VAL A 53 -1.87 -1.48 3.44
CA VAL A 53 -2.08 -2.92 3.61
C VAL A 53 -2.54 -3.49 2.27
N VAL A 54 -1.75 -4.40 1.73
CA VAL A 54 -2.08 -5.10 0.47
C VAL A 54 -2.90 -6.35 0.76
N ALA A 55 -2.52 -7.11 1.79
CA ALA A 55 -3.20 -8.35 2.17
C ALA A 55 -2.85 -8.78 3.60
N TYR A 56 -3.67 -9.69 4.12
CA TYR A 56 -3.40 -10.42 5.35
C TYR A 56 -2.88 -11.83 5.00
N LYS A 57 -1.95 -12.35 5.81
CA LYS A 57 -1.38 -13.69 5.65
C LYS A 57 -1.46 -14.45 6.98
N GLU A 58 -1.47 -15.78 6.92
CA GLU A 58 -1.40 -16.67 8.09
C GLU A 58 -2.45 -16.34 9.16
N SER A 59 -3.74 -16.46 8.83
CA SER A 59 -4.84 -16.17 9.75
C SER A 59 -4.76 -14.78 10.40
N GLN A 60 -4.31 -13.78 9.63
CA GLN A 60 -4.16 -12.38 10.07
C GLN A 60 -3.02 -12.11 11.08
N THR A 61 -2.11 -13.07 11.27
CA THR A 61 -0.90 -12.87 12.10
C THR A 61 0.19 -12.11 11.37
N LYS A 62 0.12 -12.02 10.05
CA LYS A 62 1.06 -11.28 9.20
C LYS A 62 0.35 -10.34 8.25
N LEU A 63 0.95 -9.18 8.03
CA LEU A 63 0.50 -8.14 7.12
C LEU A 63 1.46 -8.07 5.95
N ILE A 64 0.92 -8.04 4.73
CA ILE A 64 1.67 -7.71 3.51
C ILE A 64 1.46 -6.23 3.26
N LEU A 65 2.55 -5.47 3.37
CA LEU A 65 2.57 -4.02 3.22
C LEU A 65 3.33 -3.62 1.95
N ARG A 66 3.10 -2.40 1.45
CA ARG A 66 3.76 -1.90 0.24
C ARG A 66 4.55 -0.62 0.49
N LEU A 67 5.79 -0.62 0.01
CA LEU A 67 6.66 0.54 -0.11
C LEU A 67 6.97 0.76 -1.60
N ALA A 68 6.52 1.88 -2.17
CA ALA A 68 6.59 2.16 -3.61
C ALA A 68 6.03 1.01 -4.47
N SER A 69 6.90 0.30 -5.20
CA SER A 69 6.55 -0.87 -6.05
C SER A 69 6.98 -2.21 -5.46
N THR A 70 7.49 -2.24 -4.22
CA THR A 70 7.93 -3.46 -3.54
C THR A 70 7.05 -3.74 -2.33
N ASN A 71 6.86 -5.02 -2.02
CA ASN A 71 6.08 -5.44 -0.87
C ASN A 71 7.00 -5.98 0.22
N PHE A 72 6.51 -6.04 1.44
CA PHE A 72 7.21 -6.64 2.56
C PHE A 72 6.21 -7.19 3.56
N VAL A 73 6.69 -8.04 4.47
CA VAL A 73 5.84 -8.71 5.45
C VAL A 73 6.25 -8.30 6.85
N VAL A 74 5.26 -7.93 7.66
CA VAL A 74 5.45 -7.68 9.10
C VAL A 74 4.45 -8.51 9.90
N ALA A 75 4.77 -8.87 11.13
CA ALA A 75 3.78 -9.48 12.01
C ALA A 75 2.77 -8.41 12.46
N SER A 76 1.49 -8.79 12.55
CA SER A 76 0.40 -7.86 12.86
C SER A 76 0.51 -7.22 14.24
N GLN A 77 1.18 -7.87 15.19
CA GLN A 77 1.45 -7.32 16.53
C GLN A 77 2.32 -6.05 16.52
N HIS A 78 3.09 -5.81 15.45
CA HIS A 78 3.98 -4.66 15.32
C HIS A 78 3.33 -3.48 14.58
N ALA A 79 2.03 -3.57 14.26
CA ALA A 79 1.33 -2.57 13.49
C ALA A 79 -0.10 -2.35 13.97
N ALA A 80 -0.52 -1.09 14.01
CA ALA A 80 -1.91 -0.71 14.21
C ALA A 80 -2.57 -0.45 12.84
N ILE A 81 -3.70 -1.09 12.57
CA ILE A 81 -4.48 -0.85 11.35
C ILE A 81 -5.28 0.45 11.51
N VAL A 82 -5.15 1.35 10.55
CA VAL A 82 -5.84 2.64 10.52
C VAL A 82 -6.53 2.84 9.16
N ASN A 83 -7.65 3.55 9.17
CA ASN A 83 -8.35 3.95 7.95
C ASN A 83 -7.73 5.25 7.41
N GLU A 84 -7.71 5.36 6.08
CA GLU A 84 -7.26 6.56 5.37
C GLU A 84 -8.04 7.82 5.80
N LYS A 85 -9.37 7.72 5.93
CA LYS A 85 -10.24 8.85 6.26
C LYS A 85 -9.99 9.42 7.65
N ASP A 86 -9.61 8.55 8.58
CA ASP A 86 -9.45 8.90 9.99
C ASP A 86 -8.02 9.41 10.29
N THR A 87 -7.10 9.30 9.33
CA THR A 87 -5.67 9.50 9.60
C THR A 87 -4.91 10.17 8.44
N PRO A 88 -5.24 11.42 8.06
CA PRO A 88 -4.53 12.13 6.98
C PRO A 88 -3.01 12.25 7.22
N ALA A 89 -2.60 12.39 8.49
CA ALA A 89 -1.19 12.43 8.89
C ALA A 89 -0.41 11.15 8.54
N ALA A 90 -1.08 9.98 8.47
CA ALA A 90 -0.45 8.72 8.07
C ALA A 90 -0.05 8.74 6.59
N ILE A 91 -0.86 9.37 5.75
CA ILE A 91 -0.60 9.51 4.30
C ILE A 91 0.59 10.44 4.08
N GLU A 92 0.66 11.55 4.81
CA GLU A 92 1.78 12.49 4.70
C GLU A 92 3.11 11.83 5.09
N ARG A 93 3.13 11.05 6.18
CA ARG A 93 4.33 10.26 6.55
C ARG A 93 4.70 9.23 5.50
N TYR A 94 3.71 8.53 4.94
CA TYR A 94 3.96 7.57 3.86
C TYR A 94 4.63 8.24 2.65
N ARG A 95 4.16 9.43 2.26
CA ARG A 95 4.78 10.23 1.18
C ARG A 95 6.23 10.61 1.51
N GLY A 96 6.51 11.02 2.74
CA GLY A 96 7.88 11.29 3.19
C GLY A 96 8.76 10.04 3.10
N THR A 97 8.26 8.91 3.59
CA THR A 97 8.99 7.61 3.55
C THR A 97 9.25 7.17 2.11
N LEU A 98 8.27 7.33 1.22
CA LEU A 98 8.42 7.06 -0.21
C LEU A 98 9.50 7.92 -0.85
N GLN A 99 9.54 9.21 -0.52
CA GLN A 99 10.52 10.12 -1.06
C GLN A 99 11.94 9.71 -0.64
N VAL A 100 12.15 9.43 0.65
CA VAL A 100 13.44 8.93 1.18
C VAL A 100 13.85 7.62 0.48
N TYR A 101 12.89 6.71 0.27
CA TYR A 101 13.14 5.46 -0.45
C TYR A 101 13.61 5.68 -1.89
N ILE A 102 12.90 6.53 -2.64
CA ILE A 102 13.20 6.83 -4.04
C ILE A 102 14.55 7.54 -4.17
N GLU A 103 14.85 8.50 -3.30
CA GLU A 103 16.12 9.21 -3.28
C GLU A 103 17.29 8.26 -2.99
N GLY A 104 17.13 7.39 -1.99
CA GLY A 104 18.13 6.35 -1.68
C GLY A 104 18.35 5.37 -2.82
N PHE A 105 17.28 4.96 -3.52
CA PHE A 105 17.37 4.08 -4.67
C PHE A 105 18.07 4.75 -5.86
N SER A 106 17.73 6.01 -6.15
CA SER A 106 18.33 6.83 -7.20
C SER A 106 19.83 7.03 -6.98
N ALA A 107 20.26 7.33 -5.74
CA ALA A 107 21.67 7.47 -5.39
C ALA A 107 22.46 6.17 -5.66
N ARG A 108 21.90 5.01 -5.29
CA ARG A 108 22.53 3.70 -5.56
C ARG A 108 22.67 3.42 -7.06
N TRP A 109 21.67 3.79 -7.85
CA TRP A 109 21.71 3.63 -9.31
C TRP A 109 22.78 4.50 -9.95
N LYS A 110 22.88 5.78 -9.56
CA LYS A 110 23.94 6.67 -10.03
C LYS A 110 25.33 6.12 -9.71
N ALA A 111 25.55 5.70 -8.46
CA ALA A 111 26.83 5.12 -8.04
C ALA A 111 27.21 3.86 -8.85
N ARG A 112 26.24 2.99 -9.16
CA ARG A 112 26.47 1.81 -10.02
C ARG A 112 26.80 2.18 -11.46
N ALA A 113 26.09 3.16 -12.04
CA ALA A 113 26.35 3.63 -13.39
C ALA A 113 27.75 4.23 -13.51
N GLU A 114 28.17 5.04 -12.53
CA GLU A 114 29.53 5.61 -12.47
C GLU A 114 30.60 4.54 -12.30
N ALA A 115 30.36 3.50 -11.48
CA ALA A 115 31.28 2.38 -11.32
C ALA A 115 31.40 1.53 -12.59
N ALA A 116 30.31 1.38 -13.36
CA ALA A 116 30.32 0.69 -14.64
C ALA A 116 31.02 1.49 -15.74
N ALA A 117 30.91 2.83 -15.74
CA ALA A 117 31.58 3.70 -16.70
C ALA A 117 33.11 3.81 -16.48
N LYS A 118 33.60 3.41 -15.30
CA LYS A 118 35.04 3.38 -14.96
C LYS A 118 35.71 2.03 -15.25
N LYS A 119 34.97 1.05 -15.76
CA LYS A 119 35.48 -0.25 -16.22
C LYS A 119 35.55 -0.28 -17.74
#